data_AF-A0A9D7X5R1-F1
#
_entry.id   AF-A0A9D7X5R1-F1
#
_cell.length_a   1.000
_cell.length_b   1.000
_cell.length_c   1.000
_cell.angle_alpha   90.00
_cell.angle_beta   90.00
_cell.angle_gamma   90.00
#
_symmetry.space_group_name_H-M   'P 1'
#
loop_
_entity.id
_entity.type
_entity.pdbx_description
1 polymer ?
#
loop_
_entity_poly.entity_id
_entity_poly.type
_entity_poly.pdbx_seq_one_letter_code
_entity_poly.pdbx_strand_id
1 'polypeptide(L)'
;MANLKPLIRVRKHAIEQKQKYLAGLYREAEEHERQKQKLIDEFAHERKTIQEMGADMLGFFGAYSKAVEKKREQIDAAIAKLETRIVIAQDDMRQAYADLRRIEIVQEKRDRDAAQALAKKESHELDEIGITRFLAQAEEAR
;
A
#
# COMPACT_ATOMS: atom_id res chain seq x y z
N MET A 1 -3.66 -31.89 -1.01
CA MET A 1 -2.75 -30.75 -1.30
C MET A 1 -3.09 -29.58 -0.38
N ALA A 2 -2.12 -28.82 0.12
CA ALA A 2 -2.38 -27.71 1.06
C ALA A 2 -3.07 -26.52 0.37
N ASN A 3 -4.18 -26.05 0.94
CA ASN A 3 -4.95 -24.88 0.50
C ASN A 3 -4.19 -23.57 0.83
N LEU A 4 -3.93 -22.71 -0.15
CA LEU A 4 -3.19 -21.44 0.06
C LEU A 4 -4.10 -20.27 0.46
N LYS A 5 -5.43 -20.44 0.50
CA LYS A 5 -6.38 -19.37 0.89
C LYS A 5 -6.07 -18.74 2.26
N PRO A 6 -5.70 -19.48 3.32
CA PRO A 6 -5.28 -18.88 4.58
C PRO A 6 -4.02 -18.01 4.43
N LEU A 7 -3.03 -18.47 3.66
CA LEU A 7 -1.81 -17.72 3.38
C LEU A 7 -2.09 -16.42 2.62
N ILE A 8 -2.97 -16.48 1.61
CA ILE A 8 -3.43 -15.31 0.84
C ILE A 8 -4.04 -14.26 1.79
N ARG A 9 -4.88 -14.70 2.75
CA ARG A 9 -5.50 -13.80 3.73
C ARG A 9 -4.46 -13.11 4.61
N VAL A 10 -3.50 -13.86 5.14
CA VAL A 10 -2.40 -13.31 5.96
C VAL A 10 -1.58 -12.29 5.17
N ARG A 11 -1.28 -12.58 3.90
CA ARG A 11 -0.52 -11.68 3.02
C ARG A 11 -1.30 -10.40 2.69
N LYS A 12 -2.62 -10.48 2.47
CA LYS A 12 -3.48 -9.30 2.29
C LYS A 12 -3.47 -8.41 3.52
N HIS A 13 -3.63 -8.98 4.71
CA HIS A 13 -3.52 -8.21 5.95
C HIS A 13 -2.14 -7.56 6.10
N ALA A 14 -1.05 -8.26 5.76
CA ALA A 14 0.29 -7.67 5.81
C ALA A 14 0.45 -6.47 4.85
N ILE A 15 -0.16 -6.52 3.67
CA ILE A 15 -0.20 -5.40 2.72
C ILE A 15 -0.97 -4.22 3.31
N GLU A 16 -2.14 -4.46 3.91
CA GLU A 16 -2.93 -3.40 4.57
C GLU A 16 -2.11 -2.69 5.67
N GLN A 17 -1.32 -3.44 6.45
CA GLN A 17 -0.43 -2.84 7.46
C GLN A 17 0.67 -1.99 6.80
N LYS A 18 1.26 -2.44 5.69
CA LYS A 18 2.23 -1.63 4.92
C LYS A 18 1.60 -0.37 4.34
N GLN A 19 0.37 -0.43 3.84
CA GLN A 19 -0.37 0.74 3.36
C GLN A 19 -0.62 1.75 4.48
N LYS A 20 -1.06 1.28 5.66
CA LYS A 20 -1.25 2.14 6.85
C LYS A 20 0.05 2.82 7.27
N TYR A 21 1.15 2.07 7.26
CA TYR A 21 2.47 2.62 7.56
C TYR A 21 2.89 3.70 6.56
N LEU A 22 2.77 3.44 5.26
CA LEU A 22 3.07 4.40 4.20
C LEU A 22 2.20 5.66 4.30
N ALA A 23 0.91 5.51 4.57
CA ALA A 23 0.01 6.63 4.82
C ALA A 23 0.42 7.46 6.05
N GLY A 24 0.94 6.80 7.10
CA GLY A 24 1.52 7.47 8.26
C GLY A 24 2.72 8.35 7.90
N LEU A 25 3.64 7.82 7.09
CA LEU A 25 4.81 8.59 6.61
C LEU A 25 4.41 9.83 5.81
N TYR A 26 3.42 9.70 4.92
CA TYR A 26 2.93 10.85 4.14
C TYR A 26 2.33 11.93 5.03
N ARG A 27 1.53 11.55 6.04
CA ARG A 27 0.96 12.52 6.99
C ARG A 27 2.04 13.24 7.80
N GLU A 28 3.08 12.52 8.20
CA GLU A 28 4.22 13.09 8.94
C GLU A 28 4.98 14.09 8.05
N ALA A 29 5.24 13.74 6.79
CA ALA A 29 5.89 14.63 5.83
C ALA A 29 5.05 15.89 5.57
N GLU A 30 3.74 15.73 5.37
CA GLU A 30 2.81 16.85 5.16
C GLU A 30 2.75 17.79 6.37
N GLU A 31 2.79 17.24 7.58
CA GLU A 31 2.85 18.04 8.81
C GLU A 31 4.14 18.87 8.89
N HIS A 32 5.29 18.29 8.54
CA HIS A 32 6.54 19.03 8.47
C HIS A 32 6.52 20.13 7.41
N GLU A 33 5.96 19.87 6.23
CA GLU A 33 5.79 20.89 5.18
C GLU A 33 4.88 22.04 5.66
N ARG A 34 3.78 21.73 6.34
CA ARG A 34 2.91 22.76 6.95
C ARG A 34 3.67 23.59 7.99
N GLN A 35 4.45 22.95 8.85
CA GLN A 35 5.26 23.65 9.86
C GLN A 35 6.33 24.55 9.22
N LYS A 36 6.97 24.08 8.15
CA LYS A 36 7.94 24.86 7.38
C LYS A 36 7.28 26.08 6.74
N GLN A 37 6.14 25.90 6.09
CA GLN A 37 5.43 27.01 5.45
C GLN A 37 5.00 28.05 6.48
N LYS A 38 4.42 27.62 7.61
CA LYS A 38 4.06 28.52 8.70
C LYS A 38 5.27 29.30 9.23
N LEU A 39 6.42 28.66 9.39
CA LEU A 39 7.65 29.32 9.82
C LEU A 39 8.12 30.38 8.81
N ILE A 40 8.00 30.10 7.51
CA ILE A 40 8.34 31.04 6.43
C ILE A 40 7.40 32.24 6.45
N ASP A 41 6.10 32.01 6.62
CA ASP A 41 5.08 33.07 6.66
C ASP A 41 5.26 33.97 7.89
N GLU A 42 5.49 33.38 9.06
CA GLU A 42 5.81 34.10 10.30
C GLU A 42 7.07 34.96 10.14
N PHE A 43 8.12 34.40 9.54
CA PHE A 43 9.36 35.14 9.29
C PHE A 43 9.17 36.32 8.34
N ALA A 44 8.40 36.13 7.26
CA ALA A 44 8.09 37.19 6.31
C ALA A 44 7.28 38.33 6.96
N HIS A 45 6.31 37.98 7.80
CA HIS A 45 5.54 38.95 8.59
C HIS A 45 6.45 39.75 9.54
N GLU A 46 7.28 39.07 10.34
CA GLU A 46 8.18 39.71 11.30
C GLU A 46 9.16 40.67 10.63
N ARG A 47 9.72 40.25 9.49
CA ARG A 47 10.61 41.10 8.68
C ARG A 47 9.94 42.39 8.24
N LYS A 48 8.67 42.32 7.81
CA LYS A 48 7.92 43.49 7.35
C LYS A 48 7.64 44.45 8.51
N THR A 49 7.19 43.93 9.65
CA THR A 49 6.94 44.72 10.86
C THR A 49 8.18 45.49 11.30
N ILE A 50 9.35 44.85 11.31
CA ILE A 50 10.61 45.50 11.72
C ILE A 50 11.05 46.58 10.72
N GLN A 51 10.82 46.37 9.41
CA GLN A 51 11.07 47.39 8.40
C GLN A 51 10.21 48.64 8.61
N GLU A 52 8.99 48.49 9.12
CA GLU A 52 8.06 49.58 9.43
C GLU A 52 8.41 50.31 10.75
N MET A 53 9.05 49.64 11.71
CA MET A 53 9.39 50.17 13.04
C MET A 53 10.69 50.98 13.13
N GLY A 54 11.53 50.99 12.09
CA GLY A 54 12.75 51.81 12.01
C GLY A 54 14.07 51.07 12.31
N ALA A 55 15.20 51.74 12.04
CA ALA A 55 16.52 51.12 11.93
C ALA A 55 17.08 50.52 13.24
N ASP A 56 16.66 51.03 14.41
CA ASP A 56 17.17 50.60 15.72
C ASP A 56 16.78 49.15 16.05
N MET A 57 15.67 48.64 15.50
CA MET A 57 15.21 47.26 15.70
C MET A 57 15.87 46.25 14.75
N LEU A 58 16.53 46.69 13.68
CA LEU A 58 17.20 45.81 12.71
C LEU A 58 18.37 45.03 13.32
N GLY A 59 19.04 45.57 14.34
CA GLY A 59 20.16 44.92 15.02
C GLY A 59 19.79 43.60 15.71
N PHE A 60 18.59 43.51 16.28
CA PHE A 60 18.10 42.30 16.96
C PHE A 60 17.56 41.24 15.99
N PHE A 61 17.14 41.64 14.79
CA PHE A 61 16.55 40.75 13.79
C PHE A 61 17.54 39.73 13.19
N GLY A 62 18.84 40.05 13.18
CA GLY A 62 19.86 39.16 12.63
C GLY A 62 19.99 37.82 13.37
N ALA A 63 19.90 37.84 14.71
CA ALA A 63 19.96 36.63 15.53
C ALA A 63 18.69 35.77 15.34
N TYR A 64 17.53 36.40 15.31
CA TYR A 64 16.26 35.74 15.02
C TYR A 64 16.25 35.08 13.64
N SER A 65 16.71 35.79 12.60
CA SER A 65 16.81 35.26 11.23
C SER A 65 17.67 33.99 11.16
N LYS A 66 18.83 33.98 11.84
CA LYS A 66 19.69 32.79 11.91
C LYS A 66 19.00 31.62 12.62
N ALA A 67 18.23 31.88 13.68
CA ALA A 67 17.50 30.85 14.40
C ALA A 67 16.38 30.23 13.55
N VAL A 68 15.65 31.07 12.80
CA VAL A 68 14.62 30.62 11.86
C VAL A 68 15.22 29.78 10.74
N GLU A 69 16.32 30.23 10.15
CA GLU A 69 17.02 29.50 9.09
C GLU A 69 17.47 28.11 9.58
N LYS A 70 18.09 28.04 10.75
CA LYS A 70 18.48 26.77 11.37
C LYS A 70 17.30 25.83 11.59
N LYS A 71 16.15 26.37 12.02
CA LYS A 71 14.92 25.59 12.21
C LYS A 71 14.35 25.08 10.88
N ARG A 72 14.42 25.90 9.82
CA ARG A 72 14.05 25.49 8.46
C ARG A 72 14.91 24.33 7.97
N GLU A 73 16.24 24.46 8.08
CA GLU A 73 17.19 23.40 7.70
C GLU A 73 16.93 22.08 8.46
N GLN A 74 16.57 22.17 9.75
CA GLN A 74 16.21 21.00 10.54
C GLN A 74 14.94 20.30 10.02
N ILE A 75 13.92 21.08 9.64
CA ILE A 75 12.68 20.55 9.06
C ILE A 75 12.98 19.93 7.69
N ASP A 76 13.77 20.59 6.85
CA ASP A 76 14.19 20.06 5.54
C ASP A 76 14.93 18.72 5.67
N ALA A 77 15.84 18.63 6.64
CA ALA A 77 16.54 17.37 6.93
C ALA A 77 15.59 16.27 7.43
N ALA A 78 14.52 16.62 8.16
CA ALA A 78 13.50 15.66 8.59
C ALA A 78 12.65 15.17 7.41
N ILE A 79 12.24 16.08 6.52
CA ILE A 79 11.49 15.77 5.29
C ILE A 79 12.30 14.84 4.39
N ALA A 80 13.58 15.15 4.12
CA ALA A 80 14.43 14.30 3.27
C ALA A 80 14.58 12.86 3.83
N LYS A 81 14.63 12.71 5.15
CA LYS A 81 14.63 11.38 5.79
C LYS A 81 13.30 10.66 5.60
N LEU A 82 12.18 11.37 5.70
CA LEU A 82 10.85 10.79 5.46
C LEU A 82 10.65 10.40 4.01
N GLU A 83 11.11 11.21 3.04
CA GLU A 83 11.07 10.88 1.61
C GLU A 83 11.83 9.59 1.31
N THR A 84 13.03 9.44 1.89
CA THR A 84 13.81 8.20 1.77
C THR A 84 13.03 6.99 2.32
N ARG A 85 12.41 7.14 3.50
CA ARG A 85 11.58 6.09 4.12
C ARG A 85 10.33 5.78 3.28
N ILE A 86 9.73 6.78 2.65
CA ILE A 86 8.57 6.62 1.75
C ILE A 86 8.96 5.78 0.55
N VAL A 87 10.09 6.07 -0.11
CA VAL A 87 10.57 5.29 -1.25
C VAL A 87 10.79 3.84 -0.86
N ILE A 88 11.47 3.59 0.27
CA ILE A 88 11.69 2.23 0.80
C ILE A 88 10.34 1.54 1.05
N ALA A 89 9.40 2.20 1.71
CA ALA A 89 8.08 1.65 2.00
C ALA A 89 7.26 1.35 0.73
N GLN A 90 7.40 2.16 -0.31
CA GLN A 90 6.78 1.92 -1.62
C GLN A 90 7.35 0.70 -2.32
N ASP A 91 8.67 0.52 -2.30
CA ASP A 91 9.33 -0.67 -2.87
C ASP A 91 8.92 -1.94 -2.12
N ASP A 92 8.91 -1.88 -0.79
CA ASP A 92 8.42 -2.93 0.09
C ASP A 92 6.96 -3.33 -0.22
N MET A 93 6.11 -2.33 -0.46
CA MET A 93 4.72 -2.55 -0.82
C MET A 93 4.60 -3.20 -2.20
N ARG A 94 5.36 -2.72 -3.19
CA ARG A 94 5.42 -3.33 -4.54
C ARG A 94 5.83 -4.80 -4.47
N GLN A 95 6.87 -5.11 -3.70
CA GLN A 95 7.32 -6.49 -3.52
C GLN A 95 6.26 -7.37 -2.86
N ALA A 96 5.59 -6.86 -1.80
CA ALA A 96 4.54 -7.61 -1.12
C ALA A 96 3.35 -7.93 -2.05
N TYR A 97 2.97 -7.01 -2.94
CA TYR A 97 1.96 -7.26 -3.96
C TYR A 97 2.40 -8.30 -5.00
N ALA A 98 3.64 -8.23 -5.47
CA ALA A 98 4.18 -9.20 -6.41
C ALA A 98 4.17 -10.63 -5.83
N ASP A 99 4.54 -10.77 -4.56
CA ASP A 99 4.54 -12.05 -3.87
C ASP A 99 3.12 -12.58 -3.64
N LEU A 100 2.18 -11.72 -3.24
CA LEU A 100 0.76 -12.09 -3.13
C LEU A 100 0.24 -12.57 -4.49
N ARG A 101 0.52 -11.84 -5.57
CA ARG A 101 0.05 -12.18 -6.91
C ARG A 101 0.55 -13.55 -7.36
N ARG A 102 1.82 -13.87 -7.08
CA ARG A 102 2.39 -15.20 -7.38
C ARG A 102 1.61 -16.31 -6.68
N ILE A 103 1.27 -16.14 -5.40
CA ILE A 103 0.50 -17.12 -4.62
C ILE A 103 -0.92 -17.25 -5.17
N GLU A 104 -1.56 -16.13 -5.51
CA GLU A 104 -2.92 -16.13 -6.09
C GLU A 104 -2.98 -16.88 -7.41
N ILE A 105 -2.02 -16.67 -8.32
CA ILE A 105 -1.94 -17.40 -9.61
C ILE A 105 -1.81 -18.92 -9.39
N VAL A 106 -0.97 -19.34 -8.44
CA VAL A 106 -0.81 -20.76 -8.12
C VAL A 106 -2.10 -21.36 -7.57
N GLN A 107 -2.80 -20.64 -6.69
CA GLN A 107 -4.07 -21.10 -6.15
C GLN A 107 -5.17 -21.15 -7.22
N GLU A 108 -5.23 -20.16 -8.11
CA GLU A 108 -6.20 -20.12 -9.21
C GLU A 108 -6.00 -21.32 -10.16
N LYS A 109 -4.75 -21.65 -10.50
CA LYS A 109 -4.44 -22.84 -11.30
C LYS A 109 -4.92 -24.12 -10.60
N ARG A 110 -4.66 -24.26 -9.30
CA ARG A 110 -5.13 -25.43 -8.53
C ARG A 110 -6.64 -25.55 -8.49
N ASP A 111 -7.34 -24.43 -8.27
CA ASP A 111 -8.81 -24.40 -8.24
C ASP A 111 -9.37 -24.79 -9.62
N ARG A 112 -8.74 -24.33 -10.71
CA ARG A 112 -9.10 -24.71 -12.08
C ARG A 112 -8.88 -26.19 -12.38
N ASP A 113 -7.71 -26.72 -12.02
CA ASP A 113 -7.38 -28.14 -12.24
C ASP A 113 -8.33 -29.05 -11.44
N ALA A 114 -8.66 -28.67 -10.20
CA ALA A 114 -9.63 -29.39 -9.37
C ALA A 114 -11.05 -29.35 -9.95
N ALA A 115 -11.50 -28.19 -10.44
CA ALA A 115 -12.81 -28.06 -11.08
C ALA A 115 -12.90 -28.89 -12.37
N GLN A 116 -11.84 -28.92 -13.18
CA GLN A 116 -11.78 -29.77 -14.38
C GLN A 116 -11.79 -31.25 -14.05
N ALA A 117 -11.07 -31.68 -13.01
CA ALA A 117 -11.08 -33.07 -12.56
C ALA A 117 -12.46 -33.49 -12.06
N LEU A 118 -13.14 -32.62 -11.30
CA LEU A 118 -14.51 -32.86 -10.83
C LEU A 118 -15.49 -32.96 -12.01
N ALA A 119 -15.46 -31.99 -12.93
CA ALA A 119 -16.33 -32.00 -14.11
C ALA A 119 -16.13 -33.24 -15.00
N LYS A 120 -14.88 -33.70 -15.16
CA LYS A 120 -14.58 -34.96 -15.86
C LYS A 120 -15.19 -36.16 -15.13
N LYS A 121 -15.07 -36.23 -13.80
CA LYS A 121 -15.63 -37.32 -12.99
C LYS A 121 -17.16 -37.34 -13.10
N GLU A 122 -17.80 -36.19 -12.97
CA GLU A 122 -19.26 -36.04 -13.12
C GLU A 122 -19.73 -36.43 -14.53
N SER A 123 -19.00 -36.03 -15.57
CA SER A 123 -19.31 -36.44 -16.96
C SER A 123 -19.24 -37.96 -17.12
N HIS A 124 -18.17 -38.59 -16.62
CA HIS A 124 -18.02 -40.05 -16.69
C HIS A 124 -19.15 -40.78 -15.95
N GLU A 125 -19.52 -40.31 -14.75
CA GLU A 125 -20.63 -40.88 -13.97
C GLU A 125 -21.97 -40.74 -14.71
N LEU A 126 -22.22 -39.60 -15.37
CA LEU A 126 -23.43 -39.38 -16.17
C LEU A 126 -23.47 -40.26 -17.42
N ASP A 127 -22.34 -40.47 -18.08
CA ASP A 127 -22.22 -41.36 -19.24
C ASP A 127 -22.51 -42.83 -18.83
N GLU A 128 -21.98 -43.28 -17.69
CA GLU A 128 -22.26 -44.61 -17.14
C GLU A 128 -23.76 -44.79 -16.81
N ILE A 129 -24.39 -43.79 -16.20
CA ILE A 129 -25.84 -43.79 -15.95
C ILE A 129 -26.63 -43.82 -17.27
N GLY A 130 -26.17 -43.09 -18.28
CA GLY A 130 -26.80 -43.07 -19.60
C GLY A 130 -26.76 -44.45 -20.27
N ILE A 131 -25.60 -45.10 -20.27
CA ILE A 131 -25.40 -46.44 -20.85
C ILE A 131 -26.26 -47.48 -20.11
N THR A 132 -26.21 -47.49 -18.78
CA THR A 132 -26.98 -48.46 -17.98
C THR A 132 -28.48 -48.32 -18.21
N ARG A 133 -28.99 -47.08 -18.29
CA ARG A 133 -30.41 -46.82 -18.60
C ARG A 133 -30.79 -47.27 -19.99
N PHE A 134 -29.93 -47.01 -20.99
CA PHE A 134 -30.17 -47.43 -22.37
C PHE A 134 -30.24 -48.96 -22.49
N LEU A 135 -29.31 -49.67 -21.83
CA LEU A 135 -29.31 -51.14 -21.81
C LEU A 135 -30.57 -51.71 -21.15
N ALA A 136 -30.99 -51.16 -20.01
CA ALA A 136 -32.22 -51.59 -19.34
C ALA A 136 -33.47 -51.42 -20.21
N GLN A 137 -33.59 -50.29 -20.92
CA GLN A 137 -34.70 -50.06 -21.86
C GLN A 137 -34.68 -51.04 -23.04
N ALA A 138 -33.49 -51.40 -23.53
CA ALA A 138 -33.34 -52.37 -24.62
C ALA A 138 -33.69 -53.81 -24.19
N GLU A 139 -33.50 -54.15 -22.92
CA GLU A 139 -33.93 -55.43 -22.34
C GLU A 139 -35.45 -55.49 -22.13
N GLU A 140 -36.08 -54.42 -21.65
CA GLU A 140 -37.55 -54.36 -21.49
C GLU A 140 -38.33 -54.37 -22.81
N ALA A 141 -37.68 -54.00 -23.93
CA ALA A 141 -38.29 -54.00 -25.26
C ALA A 141 -38.19 -55.34 -26.00
N ARG A 142 -37.58 -56.38 -25.39
CA ARG A 142 -37.48 -57.74 -25.92
C ARG A 142 -38.49 -58.68 -25.28
#